data_AF-A0A946KDD5-F1
#
_entry.id   AF-A0A946KDD5-F1
#
_cell.length_a   1.000
_cell.length_b   1.000
_cell.length_c   1.000
_cell.angle_alpha   90.00
_cell.angle_beta   90.00
_cell.angle_gamma   90.00
#
_symmetry.space_group_name_H-M   'P 1'
#
loop_
_entity.id
_entity.type
_entity.pdbx_description
1 polymer ?
#
loop_
_entity_poly.entity_id
_entity_poly.type
_entity_poly.pdbx_seq_one_letter_code
_entity_poly.pdbx_strand_id
1 'polypeptide(L)'
;MRIMISIMFAITAITAHAVEAPNFVIIYADDLGYTQTSVPMMNDRPELAHALHQTPSLEKLALRGMRFSNAYCPSPVCTPSRASIQFGKTTARVGCISIHDVVMNKKQIDMT
;
A
#
# COMPACT_ATOMS: atom_id res chain seq x y z
N MET A 1 -42.40 -24.85 19.95
CA MET A 1 -41.76 -24.51 18.66
C MET A 1 -41.50 -23.01 18.47
N ARG A 2 -42.52 -22.13 18.54
CA ARG A 2 -42.36 -20.66 18.33
C ARG A 2 -41.36 -20.00 19.29
N ILE A 3 -41.45 -20.32 20.58
CA ILE A 3 -40.56 -19.75 21.62
C ILE A 3 -39.09 -20.15 21.38
N MET A 4 -38.84 -21.40 21.00
CA MET A 4 -37.47 -21.87 20.69
C MET A 4 -36.89 -21.15 19.47
N ILE A 5 -37.69 -20.90 18.43
CA ILE A 5 -37.26 -20.16 17.24
C ILE A 5 -36.92 -18.70 17.59
N SER A 6 -37.73 -18.06 18.42
CA SER A 6 -37.47 -16.69 18.90
C SER A 6 -36.21 -16.58 19.75
N ILE A 7 -35.95 -17.56 20.62
CA ILE A 7 -34.73 -17.61 21.44
C ILE A 7 -33.51 -17.83 20.55
N MET A 8 -33.60 -18.72 19.56
CA MET A 8 -32.51 -18.97 18.62
C MET A 8 -32.18 -17.70 17.81
N PHE A 9 -33.18 -16.95 17.38
CA PHE A 9 -32.98 -15.70 16.64
C PHE A 9 -32.35 -14.59 17.50
N ALA A 10 -32.74 -14.50 18.78
CA ALA A 10 -32.15 -13.55 19.72
C ALA A 10 -30.67 -13.84 20.01
N ILE A 11 -30.30 -15.11 20.12
CA ILE A 11 -28.90 -15.51 20.35
C ILE A 11 -28.01 -15.11 19.16
N THR A 12 -28.47 -15.34 17.93
CA THR A 12 -27.71 -14.97 16.71
C THR A 12 -27.48 -13.46 16.60
N ALA A 13 -28.47 -12.65 16.98
CA ALA A 13 -28.36 -11.19 16.95
C ALA A 13 -27.33 -10.66 17.98
N ILE A 14 -27.22 -11.30 19.15
CA ILE A 14 -26.26 -10.92 20.20
C ILE A 14 -24.82 -11.24 19.76
N THR A 15 -24.62 -12.29 18.95
CA THR A 15 -23.29 -12.67 18.45
C THR A 15 -22.80 -11.88 17.25
N ALA A 16 -23.64 -11.03 16.66
CA ALA A 16 -23.27 -10.19 15.51
C ALA A 16 -22.47 -8.96 15.95
N HIS A 17 -21.25 -9.17 16.43
CA HIS A 17 -20.29 -8.08 16.61
C HIS A 17 -19.74 -7.65 15.25
N ALA A 18 -19.97 -6.39 14.88
CA ALA A 18 -19.32 -5.80 13.71
C ALA A 18 -17.81 -5.75 13.97
N VAL A 19 -17.02 -6.35 13.07
CA VAL A 19 -15.56 -6.20 13.09
C VAL A 19 -15.25 -4.73 12.86
N GLU A 20 -14.51 -4.11 13.77
CA GLU A 20 -14.05 -2.75 13.58
C GLU A 20 -13.19 -2.66 12.32
N ALA A 21 -13.42 -1.62 11.51
CA ALA A 21 -12.61 -1.41 10.32
C ALA A 21 -11.14 -1.20 10.72
N PRO A 22 -10.19 -1.87 10.05
CA PRO A 22 -8.78 -1.70 10.38
C PRO A 22 -8.29 -0.30 10.00
N ASN A 23 -7.27 0.18 10.70
CA ASN A 23 -6.53 1.37 10.29
C ASN A 23 -5.51 0.99 9.22
N PHE A 24 -5.41 1.80 8.15
CA PHE A 24 -4.41 1.64 7.10
C PHE A 24 -3.38 2.75 7.19
N VAL A 25 -2.11 2.39 7.26
CA VAL A 25 -0.98 3.33 7.26
C VAL A 25 -0.12 3.07 6.02
N ILE A 26 0.00 4.07 5.15
CA ILE A 26 0.89 4.02 3.99
C ILE A 26 2.17 4.77 4.33
N ILE A 27 3.29 4.06 4.34
CA ILE A 27 4.64 4.64 4.45
C ILE A 27 5.25 4.61 3.05
N TYR A 28 5.52 5.80 2.49
CA TYR A 28 6.02 5.96 1.13
C TYR A 28 7.33 6.75 1.13
N ALA A 29 8.44 6.06 0.85
CA ALA A 29 9.78 6.65 0.81
C ALA A 29 10.10 7.16 -0.59
N ASP A 30 10.80 8.30 -0.68
CA ASP A 30 11.26 8.86 -1.96
C ASP A 30 12.60 8.26 -2.36
N ASP A 31 12.76 7.94 -3.65
CA ASP A 31 13.98 7.40 -4.26
C ASP A 31 14.62 6.18 -3.56
N LEU A 32 13.85 5.41 -2.76
CA LEU A 32 14.34 4.21 -2.11
C LEU A 32 14.50 3.06 -3.12
N GLY A 33 15.74 2.74 -3.45
CA GLY A 33 16.12 1.68 -4.36
C GLY A 33 15.94 0.27 -3.78
N TYR A 34 15.80 -0.70 -4.69
CA TYR A 34 15.49 -2.10 -4.38
C TYR A 34 16.45 -2.77 -3.40
N THR A 35 17.74 -2.42 -3.47
CA THR A 35 18.83 -3.02 -2.69
C THR A 35 19.37 -2.10 -1.60
N GLN A 36 18.66 -1.03 -1.24
CA GLN A 36 19.16 -0.01 -0.31
C GLN A 36 18.88 -0.30 1.18
N THR A 37 18.15 -1.38 1.49
CA THR A 37 17.79 -1.78 2.85
C THR A 37 18.47 -3.09 3.25
N SER A 38 18.61 -3.33 4.55
CA SER A 38 19.05 -4.63 5.09
C SER A 38 18.08 -5.80 4.83
N VAL A 39 16.90 -5.54 4.23
CA VAL A 39 15.92 -6.58 3.89
C VAL A 39 16.16 -7.12 2.48
N PRO A 40 16.37 -8.44 2.29
CA PRO A 40 16.61 -9.01 0.95
C PRO A 40 15.29 -9.18 0.18
N MET A 41 14.92 -8.27 -0.72
CA MET A 41 13.60 -8.28 -1.37
C MET A 41 13.26 -9.56 -2.17
N MET A 42 14.25 -10.38 -2.53
CA MET A 42 14.08 -11.70 -3.14
C MET A 42 14.62 -12.79 -2.20
N ASN A 43 13.84 -13.84 -1.96
CA ASN A 43 14.22 -14.92 -1.03
C ASN A 43 15.38 -15.78 -1.54
N ASP A 44 15.49 -15.95 -2.85
CA ASP A 44 16.54 -16.71 -3.54
C ASP A 44 17.80 -15.88 -3.81
N ARG A 45 17.80 -14.59 -3.44
CA ARG A 45 18.90 -13.65 -3.65
C ARG A 45 19.21 -12.85 -2.38
N PRO A 46 19.68 -13.50 -1.30
CA PRO A 46 20.00 -12.83 -0.04
C PRO A 46 21.07 -11.73 -0.18
N GLU A 47 21.93 -11.82 -1.20
CA GLU A 47 22.96 -10.84 -1.52
C GLU A 47 22.42 -9.46 -1.92
N LEU A 48 21.13 -9.34 -2.24
CA LEU A 48 20.49 -8.07 -2.59
C LEU A 48 20.18 -7.19 -1.37
N ALA A 49 20.32 -7.72 -0.15
CA ALA A 49 20.28 -6.90 1.06
C ALA A 49 21.54 -6.03 1.16
N HIS A 50 21.37 -4.76 1.55
CA HIS A 50 22.49 -3.85 1.71
C HIS A 50 23.35 -4.23 2.91
N ALA A 51 24.62 -4.58 2.70
CA ALA A 51 25.51 -5.03 3.77
C ALA A 51 25.77 -3.96 4.85
N LEU A 52 25.77 -2.68 4.48
CA LEU A 52 26.13 -1.57 5.38
C LEU A 52 24.94 -0.82 5.97
N HIS A 53 23.75 -0.89 5.34
CA HIS A 53 22.60 -0.07 5.75
C HIS A 53 21.68 -0.90 6.62
N GLN A 54 21.75 -0.67 7.92
CA GLN A 54 20.95 -1.40 8.91
C GLN A 54 19.57 -0.75 9.03
N THR A 55 18.50 -1.50 8.76
CA THR A 55 17.12 -1.02 8.81
C THR A 55 16.26 -1.93 9.69
N PRO A 56 16.54 -2.02 11.01
CA PRO A 56 15.96 -3.04 11.89
C PRO A 56 14.44 -2.96 12.02
N SER A 57 13.85 -1.78 11.88
CA SER A 57 12.38 -1.63 11.87
C SER A 57 11.75 -2.23 10.62
N LEU A 58 12.40 -2.12 9.46
CA LEU A 58 11.94 -2.75 8.21
C LEU A 58 12.14 -4.25 8.25
N GLU A 59 13.22 -4.75 8.85
CA GLU A 59 13.43 -6.19 9.07
C GLU A 59 12.30 -6.80 9.90
N LYS A 60 11.94 -6.15 11.03
CA LYS A 60 10.81 -6.58 11.87
C LYS A 60 9.48 -6.55 11.12
N LEU A 61 9.26 -5.53 10.28
CA LEU A 61 8.05 -5.43 9.47
C LEU A 61 7.99 -6.54 8.42
N ALA A 62 9.10 -6.81 7.73
CA ALA A 62 9.24 -7.87 6.74
C ALA A 62 9.00 -9.27 7.32
N LEU A 63 9.48 -9.55 8.54
CA LEU A 63 9.29 -10.83 9.22
C LEU A 63 7.84 -11.07 9.66
N ARG A 64 7.09 -10.01 9.96
CA ARG A 64 5.70 -10.08 10.45
C ARG A 64 4.66 -9.97 9.34
N GLY A 65 5.09 -9.67 8.12
CA GLY A 65 4.23 -9.33 7.00
C GLY A 65 4.59 -10.08 5.73
N MET A 66 4.25 -9.44 4.62
CA MET A 66 4.54 -9.94 3.28
C MET A 66 5.43 -8.93 2.56
N ARG A 67 6.30 -9.45 1.70
CA ARG A 67 7.15 -8.65 0.80
C ARG A 67 6.79 -8.97 -0.63
N PHE A 68 6.73 -7.93 -1.45
CA PHE A 68 6.44 -8.05 -2.87
C PHE A 68 7.72 -7.81 -3.66
N SER A 69 8.35 -8.90 -4.13
CA SER A 69 9.59 -8.81 -4.91
C SER A 69 9.40 -8.10 -6.26
N ASN A 70 8.15 -8.08 -6.78
CA ASN A 70 7.77 -7.50 -8.07
C ASN A 70 6.77 -6.33 -7.90
N ALA A 71 7.11 -5.36 -7.04
CA ALA A 71 6.31 -4.15 -6.84
C ALA A 71 6.82 -2.99 -7.71
N TYR A 72 6.34 -2.91 -8.96
CA TYR A 72 6.77 -1.88 -9.91
C TYR A 72 6.14 -0.51 -9.63
N CYS A 73 6.96 0.53 -9.72
CA CYS A 73 6.50 1.91 -9.64
C CYS A 73 5.67 2.28 -10.87
N PRO A 74 4.50 2.94 -10.74
CA PRO A 74 3.67 3.32 -11.88
C PRO A 74 4.31 4.39 -12.79
N SER A 75 5.32 5.11 -12.30
CA SER A 75 6.16 6.01 -13.11
C SER A 75 7.52 6.24 -12.44
N PRO A 76 8.61 6.41 -13.20
CA PRO A 76 9.93 6.71 -12.65
C PRO A 76 10.07 8.15 -12.12
N VAL A 77 8.98 8.91 -12.00
CA VAL A 77 8.97 10.31 -11.57
C VAL A 77 8.03 10.48 -10.37
N CYS A 78 8.47 11.27 -9.38
CA CYS A 78 7.81 11.43 -8.09
C CYS A 78 6.31 11.81 -8.21
N THR A 79 5.99 12.87 -8.95
CA THR A 79 4.62 13.40 -9.06
C THR A 79 3.62 12.43 -9.70
N PRO A 80 3.86 11.91 -10.92
CA PRO A 80 2.95 10.94 -11.52
C PRO A 80 2.86 9.63 -10.73
N SER A 81 3.96 9.19 -10.09
CA SER A 81 3.92 8.01 -9.22
C SER A 81 2.98 8.19 -8.01
N ARG A 82 3.16 9.30 -7.29
CA ARG A 82 2.32 9.64 -6.12
C ARG A 82 0.85 9.82 -6.51
N ALA A 83 0.58 10.47 -7.64
CA ALA A 83 -0.78 10.67 -8.13
C ALA A 83 -1.44 9.32 -8.48
N SER A 84 -0.72 8.41 -9.12
CA SER A 84 -1.22 7.07 -9.44
C SER A 84 -1.58 6.27 -8.19
N ILE A 85 -0.73 6.29 -7.15
CA ILE A 85 -0.99 5.62 -5.86
C ILE A 85 -2.20 6.24 -5.15
N GLN A 86 -2.28 7.57 -5.10
CA GLN A 86 -3.36 8.30 -4.40
C GLN A 86 -4.75 8.03 -4.99
N PHE A 87 -4.84 7.90 -6.32
CA PHE A 87 -6.12 7.73 -7.02
C PHE A 87 -6.40 6.29 -7.47
N GLY A 88 -5.46 5.36 -7.29
CA GLY A 88 -5.61 3.96 -7.69
C GLY A 88 -5.79 3.78 -9.21
N LYS A 89 -5.22 4.68 -10.01
CA LYS A 89 -5.38 4.74 -11.48
C LYS A 89 -4.00 4.83 -12.14
N THR A 90 -3.87 4.37 -13.37
CA THR A 90 -2.62 4.55 -14.13
C THR A 90 -2.33 6.05 -14.34
N THR A 91 -1.07 6.41 -14.51
CA THR A 91 -0.65 7.81 -14.75
C THR A 91 -1.37 8.46 -15.92
N ALA A 92 -1.57 7.71 -17.01
CA ALA A 92 -2.36 8.14 -18.16
C ALA A 92 -3.82 8.43 -17.80
N ARG A 93 -4.46 7.61 -16.96
CA ARG A 93 -5.85 7.81 -16.53
C ARG A 93 -6.01 8.97 -15.56
N VAL A 94 -4.99 9.25 -14.75
CA VAL A 94 -4.93 10.42 -13.85
C VAL A 94 -4.64 11.71 -14.62
N GLY A 95 -4.08 11.62 -15.83
CA GLY A 95 -3.66 12.81 -16.59
C GLY A 95 -2.38 13.46 -16.04
N CYS A 96 -1.61 12.72 -15.22
CA CYS A 96 -0.31 13.14 -14.70
C CYS A 96 0.71 12.11 -15.15
N ILE A 97 1.41 12.41 -16.24
CA ILE A 97 2.42 11.56 -16.90
C ILE A 97 3.84 12.13 -16.76
N SER A 98 3.97 13.44 -16.52
CA SER A 98 5.24 14.15 -16.39
C SER A 98 5.23 15.17 -15.24
N ILE A 99 6.40 15.63 -14.81
CA ILE A 99 6.50 16.77 -13.86
C ILE A 99 5.89 18.05 -14.45
N HIS A 100 5.97 18.22 -15.76
CA HIS A 100 5.50 19.43 -16.44
C HIS A 100 3.99 19.51 -16.38
N ASP A 101 3.27 18.39 -16.29
CA ASP A 101 1.81 18.40 -16.21
C ASP A 101 1.35 19.10 -14.94
N VAL A 102 2.09 19.02 -13.83
CA VAL A 102 1.72 19.74 -12.61
C VAL A 102 2.05 21.22 -12.69
N VAL A 103 3.12 21.58 -13.41
CA VAL A 103 3.53 22.98 -13.60
C VAL A 103 2.62 23.70 -14.60
N MET A 104 2.37 23.06 -15.74
CA MET A 104 1.58 23.59 -16.86
C MET A 104 0.08 23.52 -16.58
N ASN A 105 -0.36 22.52 -15.80
CA ASN A 105 -1.76 22.23 -15.59
C ASN A 105 -2.26 22.62 -14.20
N LYS A 106 -1.68 23.68 -13.60
CA LYS A 106 -2.09 24.26 -12.31
C LYS A 106 -3.59 24.64 -12.21
N LYS A 107 -4.36 24.51 -13.31
CA LYS A 107 -5.80 24.76 -13.41
C LYS A 107 -6.68 23.57 -13.85
N GLN A 108 -6.17 22.39 -14.24
CA GLN A 108 -7.03 21.30 -14.75
C GLN A 108 -6.55 19.88 -14.40
N ILE A 109 -6.23 19.60 -13.13
CA ILE A 109 -6.34 18.21 -12.67
C ILE A 109 -7.83 17.98 -12.44
N ASP A 110 -8.50 17.40 -13.43
CA ASP A 110 -9.87 16.92 -13.25
C ASP A 110 -9.84 15.76 -12.25
N MET A 111 -10.27 16.06 -11.02
CA MET A 111 -10.34 15.11 -9.91
C MET A 111 -11.70 14.39 -9.85
N THR A 112 -12.59 14.64 -10.82
CA THR A 112 -13.89 13.97 -10.93
C THR A 112 -13.87 12.65 -11.71
#